data_AF-A0A9D5Q1J6-F1
#
_entry.id   AF-A0A9D5Q1J6-F1
#
_cell.length_a   1.000
_cell.length_b   1.000
_cell.length_c   1.000
_cell.angle_alpha   90.00
_cell.angle_beta   90.00
_cell.angle_gamma   90.00
#
_symmetry.space_group_name_H-M   'P 1'
#
loop_
_entity.id
_entity.type
_entity.pdbx_description
1 polymer ?
#
loop_
_entity_poly.entity_id
_entity_poly.type
_entity_poly.pdbx_seq_one_letter_code
_entity_poly.pdbx_strand_id
1 'polypeptide(L)'
;MAEIVIDEVAMRDKATAFDNIGNDIRNQTTEMKNAIDSLKATYEGIDAEALLQSFATYAPTFEQMYNDVKTYANFLRESADKYESTKKTLESQAEPLRSRN
;
A
#
# COMPACT_ATOMS: atom_id res chain seq x y z
N MET A 1 7.43 -30.72 -15.37
CA MET A 1 6.54 -29.72 -14.75
C MET A 1 7.25 -28.38 -14.89
N ALA A 2 6.63 -27.40 -15.54
CA ALA A 2 7.18 -26.04 -15.50
C ALA A 2 7.03 -25.57 -14.05
N GLU A 3 8.15 -25.42 -13.36
CA GLU A 3 8.20 -24.82 -12.04
C GLU A 3 7.81 -23.36 -12.24
N ILE A 4 6.57 -23.00 -11.89
CA ILE A 4 6.17 -21.60 -11.86
C ILE A 4 6.95 -21.00 -10.68
N VAL A 5 8.14 -20.47 -10.97
CA VAL A 5 8.93 -19.72 -10.01
C VAL A 5 8.25 -18.38 -9.84
N ILE A 6 7.46 -18.27 -8.77
CA ILE A 6 6.89 -17.00 -8.35
C ILE A 6 7.98 -16.28 -7.59
N ASP A 7 8.27 -15.05 -7.99
CA ASP A 7 9.32 -14.24 -7.38
C ASP A 7 8.76 -13.54 -6.13
N GLU A 8 8.86 -14.21 -4.98
CA GLU A 8 8.44 -13.67 -3.69
C GLU A 8 9.16 -12.36 -3.34
N VAL A 9 10.40 -12.16 -3.81
CA VAL A 9 11.18 -10.95 -3.58
C VAL A 9 10.58 -9.78 -4.36
N ALA A 10 10.31 -9.97 -5.65
CA ALA A 10 9.66 -8.94 -6.47
C ALA A 10 8.25 -8.57 -5.94
N MET A 11 7.52 -9.51 -5.35
CA MET A 11 6.24 -9.23 -4.69
C MET A 11 6.41 -8.35 -3.45
N ARG A 12 7.40 -8.66 -2.59
CA ARG A 12 7.72 -7.86 -1.40
C ARG A 12 8.24 -6.46 -1.76
N ASP A 13 9.04 -6.35 -2.81
CA ASP A 13 9.54 -5.06 -3.30
C ASP A 13 8.40 -4.17 -3.79
N LYS A 14 7.46 -4.73 -4.57
CA LYS A 14 6.26 -4.01 -5.01
C LYS A 14 5.37 -3.61 -3.84
N ALA A 15 5.19 -4.48 -2.84
CA ALA A 15 4.45 -4.14 -1.64
C ALA A 15 5.06 -2.94 -0.89
N THR A 16 6.39 -2.89 -0.78
CA THR A 16 7.12 -1.75 -0.21
C THR A 16 6.92 -0.48 -1.02
N ALA A 17 6.97 -0.56 -2.36
CA ALA A 17 6.71 0.58 -3.22
C ALA A 17 5.29 1.13 -3.04
N PHE A 18 4.27 0.26 -2.94
CA PHE A 18 2.90 0.69 -2.66
C PHE A 18 2.77 1.32 -1.28
N ASP A 19 3.41 0.77 -0.26
CA ASP A 19 3.40 1.39 1.08
C ASP A 19 3.97 2.80 1.06
N ASN A 20 5.06 3.04 0.33
CA ASN A 20 5.63 4.37 0.18
C ASN A 20 4.65 5.32 -0.51
N ILE A 21 4.01 4.89 -1.62
CA ILE A 21 2.99 5.68 -2.31
C ILE A 21 1.81 6.01 -1.37
N GLY A 22 1.33 5.04 -0.61
CA GLY A 22 0.26 5.26 0.36
C GLY A 22 0.66 6.29 1.42
N ASN A 23 1.86 6.17 1.98
CA ASN A 23 2.37 7.13 2.96
C ASN A 23 2.49 8.54 2.36
N ASP A 24 2.96 8.66 1.11
CA ASP A 24 3.07 9.95 0.42
C ASP A 24 1.69 10.62 0.22
N ILE A 25 0.67 9.86 -0.22
CA ILE A 25 -0.71 10.36 -0.34
C ILE A 25 -1.21 10.90 1.00
N ARG A 26 -0.99 10.15 2.08
CA ARG A 26 -1.44 10.54 3.41
C ARG A 26 -0.71 11.78 3.93
N ASN A 27 0.60 11.86 3.71
CA ASN A 27 1.43 13.00 4.10
C ASN A 27 0.98 14.26 3.37
N GLN A 28 0.87 14.20 2.03
CA GLN A 28 0.42 15.33 1.21
C GLN A 28 -1.00 15.79 1.59
N THR A 29 -1.91 14.84 1.87
CA THR A 29 -3.27 15.17 2.31
C THR A 29 -3.29 15.87 3.67
N THR A 30 -2.41 15.44 4.59
CA THR A 30 -2.26 16.07 5.90
C THR A 30 -1.66 17.46 5.79
N GLU A 31 -0.65 17.65 4.93
CA GLU A 31 -0.06 18.96 4.65
C GLU A 31 -1.08 19.92 4.05
N MET A 32 -1.88 19.46 3.08
CA MET A 32 -2.98 20.26 2.51
C MET A 32 -3.99 20.67 3.57
N LYS A 33 -4.38 19.74 4.45
CA LYS A 33 -5.30 20.05 5.56
C LYS A 33 -4.73 21.14 6.47
N ASN A 34 -3.47 21.02 6.87
CA ASN A 34 -2.81 21.99 7.74
C ASN A 34 -2.69 23.37 7.08
N ALA A 35 -2.41 23.41 5.78
CA ALA A 35 -2.35 24.66 5.01
C ALA A 35 -3.72 25.36 4.97
N ILE A 36 -4.80 24.60 4.78
CA ILE A 36 -6.17 25.12 4.77
C ILE A 36 -6.60 25.61 6.15
N ASP A 37 -6.32 24.84 7.20
CA ASP A 37 -6.64 25.22 8.57
C ASP A 37 -5.87 26.52 8.97
N SER A 38 -4.63 26.68 8.48
CA SER A 38 -3.84 27.91 8.66
C SER A 38 -4.39 29.10 7.87
N LEU A 39 -4.84 28.88 6.62
CA LEU A 39 -5.46 29.92 5.80
C LEU A 39 -6.76 30.42 6.44
N LYS A 40 -7.60 29.51 6.94
CA LYS A 40 -8.84 29.85 7.64
C LYS A 40 -8.59 30.71 8.87
N ALA A 41 -7.50 30.46 9.61
CA ALA A 41 -7.16 31.22 10.80
C ALA A 41 -6.71 32.67 10.50
N THR A 42 -6.33 32.97 9.26
CA THR A 42 -5.74 34.26 8.87
C THR A 42 -6.57 35.04 7.85
N TYR A 43 -7.47 34.39 7.11
CA TYR A 43 -8.26 34.99 6.05
C TYR A 43 -9.71 34.51 6.11
N GLU A 44 -10.61 35.37 6.61
CA GLU A 44 -12.06 35.18 6.55
C GLU A 44 -12.60 35.83 5.26
N GLY A 45 -12.81 35.02 4.21
CA GLY A 45 -13.34 35.47 2.93
C GLY A 45 -13.91 34.31 2.11
N ILE A 46 -14.82 34.62 1.17
CA ILE A 46 -15.55 33.64 0.34
C ILE A 46 -14.60 32.67 -0.39
N ASP A 47 -13.43 33.15 -0.78
CA ASP A 47 -12.41 32.33 -1.47
C ASP A 47 -11.80 31.25 -0.54
N ALA A 48 -11.62 31.54 0.76
CA ALA A 48 -11.14 30.56 1.72
C ALA A 48 -12.20 29.49 2.03
N GLU A 49 -13.48 29.88 2.08
CA GLU A 49 -14.58 28.93 2.22
C GLU A 49 -14.69 28.00 1.00
N ALA A 50 -14.55 28.53 -0.21
CA ALA A 50 -14.56 27.73 -1.44
C ALA A 50 -13.41 26.69 -1.48
N LEU A 51 -12.23 27.08 -1.02
CA LEU A 51 -11.05 26.21 -0.98
C LEU A 51 -11.21 25.09 0.06
N LEU A 52 -11.79 25.42 1.22
CA LEU A 52 -12.10 24.48 2.29
C LEU A 52 -13.19 23.47 1.87
N GLN A 53 -14.23 23.96 1.18
CA GLN A 53 -15.29 23.13 0.60
C GLN A 53 -14.73 22.14 -0.45
N SER A 54 -13.84 22.64 -1.31
CA SER A 54 -13.18 21.82 -2.33
C SER A 54 -12.34 20.71 -1.69
N PHE A 55 -11.51 21.05 -0.70
CA PHE A 55 -10.71 20.05 0.01
C PHE A 55 -11.57 19.04 0.76
N ALA A 56 -12.62 19.48 1.45
CA ALA A 56 -13.55 18.59 2.13
C ALA A 56 -14.22 17.59 1.17
N THR A 57 -14.43 17.99 -0.09
CA THR A 57 -14.98 17.13 -1.14
C THR A 57 -13.97 16.07 -1.58
N TYR A 58 -12.68 16.39 -1.66
CA TYR A 58 -11.63 15.47 -2.13
C TYR A 58 -10.97 14.64 -1.02
N ALA A 59 -11.01 15.09 0.24
CA ALA A 59 -10.39 14.39 1.36
C ALA A 59 -10.83 12.91 1.48
N PRO A 60 -12.12 12.55 1.31
CA PRO A 60 -12.53 11.15 1.31
C PRO A 60 -11.91 10.33 0.18
N THR A 61 -11.69 10.94 -1.00
CA THR A 61 -11.07 10.26 -2.14
C THR A 61 -9.60 9.96 -1.85
N PHE A 62 -8.85 10.89 -1.26
CA PHE A 62 -7.45 10.64 -0.89
C PHE A 62 -7.32 9.55 0.17
N GLU A 63 -8.21 9.55 1.16
CA GLU A 63 -8.26 8.50 2.18
C GLU A 63 -8.59 7.13 1.57
N GLN A 64 -9.53 7.08 0.61
CA GLN A 64 -9.83 5.85 -0.11
C GLN A 64 -8.62 5.35 -0.91
N MET A 65 -7.93 6.25 -1.63
CA MET A 65 -6.72 5.89 -2.38
C MET A 65 -5.62 5.34 -1.46
N TYR A 66 -5.41 5.95 -0.29
CA TYR A 66 -4.48 5.43 0.72
C TYR A 66 -4.88 4.00 1.13
N ASN A 67 -6.15 3.78 1.47
CA ASN A 67 -6.63 2.48 1.91
C ASN A 67 -6.54 1.40 0.82
N ASP A 68 -6.84 1.74 -0.42
CA ASP A 68 -6.75 0.82 -1.56
C ASP A 68 -5.29 0.40 -1.81
N VAL A 69 -4.36 1.36 -1.81
CA VAL A 69 -2.94 1.10 -1.99
C VAL A 69 -2.38 0.23 -0.86
N LYS A 70 -2.76 0.51 0.40
CA LYS A 70 -2.37 -0.30 1.56
C LYS A 70 -2.94 -1.71 1.49
N THR A 71 -4.18 -1.87 1.05
CA THR A 71 -4.81 -3.17 0.86
C THR A 71 -4.05 -4.00 -0.17
N TYR A 72 -3.67 -3.39 -1.30
CA TYR A 72 -2.91 -4.07 -2.34
C TYR A 72 -1.48 -4.44 -1.88
N ALA A 73 -0.81 -3.55 -1.13
CA ALA A 73 0.48 -3.86 -0.52
C ALA A 73 0.40 -5.08 0.41
N ASN A 74 -0.64 -5.15 1.25
CA ASN A 74 -0.85 -6.29 2.14
C ASN A 74 -1.13 -7.58 1.36
N PHE A 75 -1.99 -7.52 0.34
CA PHE A 75 -2.26 -8.66 -0.52
C PHE A 75 -0.98 -9.25 -1.13
N LEU A 76 -0.07 -8.41 -1.61
CA LEU A 76 1.21 -8.86 -2.18
C LEU A 76 2.11 -9.53 -1.14
N ARG A 77 2.16 -9.01 0.10
CA ARG A 77 2.93 -9.62 1.20
C ARG A 77 2.38 -10.98 1.60
N GLU A 78 1.08 -11.04 1.84
CA GLU A 78 0.41 -12.29 2.23
C GLU A 78 0.57 -13.36 1.14
N SER A 79 0.50 -12.95 -0.12
CA SER A 79 0.73 -13.85 -1.25
C SER A 79 2.18 -14.35 -1.27
N ALA A 80 3.18 -13.47 -1.10
CA ALA A 80 4.59 -13.85 -1.04
C ALA A 80 4.86 -14.83 0.12
N ASP A 81 4.32 -14.56 1.31
CA ASP A 81 4.46 -15.42 2.49
C ASP A 81 3.85 -16.82 2.24
N LYS A 82 2.67 -16.87 1.60
CA LYS A 82 2.00 -18.12 1.26
C LYS A 82 2.78 -18.94 0.25
N TYR A 83 3.37 -18.30 -0.76
CA TYR A 83 4.22 -18.98 -1.75
C TYR A 83 5.48 -19.54 -1.12
N GLU A 84 6.18 -18.74 -0.32
CA GLU A 84 7.39 -19.16 0.39
C GLU A 84 7.11 -20.37 1.31
N SER A 85 6.01 -20.32 2.08
CA SER A 85 5.58 -21.43 2.94
C SER A 85 5.25 -22.70 2.16
N THR A 86 4.56 -22.55 1.03
CA THR A 86 4.21 -23.68 0.14
C THR A 86 5.47 -24.32 -0.43
N LYS A 87 6.42 -23.50 -0.90
CA LYS A 87 7.71 -23.97 -1.43
C LYS A 87 8.51 -24.75 -0.38
N LYS A 88 8.68 -24.20 0.82
CA LYS A 88 9.36 -24.87 1.94
C LYS A 88 8.70 -26.21 2.29
N THR A 89 7.37 -26.26 2.29
CA THR A 89 6.62 -27.50 2.54
C THR A 89 6.92 -28.55 1.48
N LEU A 90 6.89 -28.18 0.19
CA LEU A 90 7.19 -29.09 -0.91
C LEU A 90 8.65 -29.58 -0.88
N GLU A 91 9.60 -28.69 -0.60
CA GLU A 91 11.03 -29.03 -0.44
C GLU A 91 11.23 -30.06 0.68
N SER A 92 10.64 -29.83 1.85
CA SER A 92 10.73 -30.74 3.00
C SER A 92 10.13 -32.13 2.73
N GLN A 93 9.08 -32.21 1.91
CA GLN A 93 8.47 -33.49 1.51
C GLN A 93 9.28 -34.19 0.42
N ALA A 94 9.99 -33.44 -0.43
CA ALA A 94 10.80 -33.98 -1.52
C ALA A 94 12.18 -34.49 -1.06
N GLU A 95 12.80 -33.87 -0.06
CA GLU A 95 14.09 -34.30 0.51
C GLU A 95 14.17 -35.78 0.91
N PRO A 96 13.22 -36.35 1.68
CA PRO A 96 13.25 -37.77 2.05
C PRO A 96 13.01 -38.73 0.88
N LEU A 97 12.43 -38.25 -0.23
CA LEU A 97 12.26 -39.04 -1.45
C LEU A 97 13.52 -39.01 -2.33
N ARG A 98 14.28 -37.91 -2.30
CA ARG A 98 15.56 -37.76 -3.00
C ARG A 98 16.69 -38.53 -2.34
N SER A 99 16.70 -38.66 -1.01
CA SER A 99 17.73 -39.42 -0.28
C SER A 99 17.58 -40.95 -0.36
N ARG A 100 16.53 -41.44 -1.02
CA ARG A 100 16.22 -42.87 -1.20
C ARG A 100 16.52 -43.42 -2.60
N ASN A 101 16.94 -42.58 -3.55
CA ASN A 101 17.46 -42.97 -4.86
C ASN A 101 18.95 -42.63 -4.94
#